data_AF-A0A4U7DAQ8-F1
#
_entry.id   AF-A0A4U7DAQ8-F1
#
_cell.length_a   1.000
_cell.length_b   1.000
_cell.length_c   1.000
_cell.angle_alpha   90.00
_cell.angle_beta   90.00
_cell.angle_gamma   90.00
#
_symmetry.space_group_name_H-M   'P 1'
#
loop_
_entity.id
_entity.type
_entity.pdbx_description
1 polymer ?
#
loop_
_entity_poly.entity_id
_entity_poly.type
_entity_poly.pdbx_seq_one_letter_code
_entity_poly.pdbx_strand_id
1 'polypeptide(L)'
;MFGLQKQAMKQMMSNPAENEQIRAYAGILAGLEREQREQMRQHAEHLGVDPDEVGLAEPPDPEVRVAELADAVGAHVVGDAWSLYVDHLAPDELENADRAGEFAGVDADEWDAQIEEWAATFRDRAGDAVADRSDRDLADVHVRETFGVTLDEFEEEIVEFEPARVFQEVVAGPIETHTEALADLDREV
;
A
#
# COMPACT_ATOMS: atom_id res chain seq x y z
N MET A 1 -19.52 -34.46 -9.72
CA MET A 1 -19.05 -33.30 -10.51
C MET A 1 -18.74 -32.06 -9.66
N PHE A 2 -19.48 -31.74 -8.59
CA PHE A 2 -19.22 -30.56 -7.74
C PHE A 2 -17.87 -30.55 -6.97
N GLY A 3 -17.34 -31.72 -6.58
CA GLY A 3 -16.07 -31.81 -5.84
C GLY A 3 -14.83 -31.53 -6.70
N LEU A 4 -14.87 -31.93 -7.98
CA LEU A 4 -13.78 -31.71 -8.95
C LEU A 4 -13.65 -30.23 -9.34
N GLN A 5 -14.78 -29.52 -9.46
CA GLN A 5 -14.76 -28.07 -9.67
C GLN A 5 -14.17 -27.32 -8.48
N LYS A 6 -14.56 -27.64 -7.24
CA LYS A 6 -13.97 -27.03 -6.04
C LYS A 6 -12.46 -27.29 -5.93
N GLN A 7 -12.01 -28.50 -6.28
CA GLN A 7 -10.60 -28.86 -6.18
C GLN A 7 -9.76 -28.24 -7.30
N ALA A 8 -10.31 -28.14 -8.53
CA ALA A 8 -9.70 -27.40 -9.63
C ALA A 8 -9.67 -25.89 -9.35
N MET A 9 -10.72 -25.32 -8.75
CA MET A 9 -10.75 -23.93 -8.33
C MET A 9 -9.73 -23.67 -7.22
N LYS A 10 -9.60 -24.60 -6.26
CA LYS A 10 -8.60 -24.53 -5.19
C LYS A 10 -7.17 -24.66 -5.74
N GLN A 11 -6.95 -25.47 -6.77
CA GLN A 11 -5.65 -25.64 -7.43
C GLN A 11 -5.30 -24.44 -8.34
N MET A 12 -6.28 -23.89 -9.06
CA MET A 12 -6.18 -22.59 -9.75
C MET A 12 -5.82 -21.46 -8.78
N MET A 13 -6.41 -21.50 -7.58
CA MET A 13 -6.19 -20.55 -6.49
C MET A 13 -4.91 -20.81 -5.69
N SER A 14 -4.20 -21.93 -5.95
CA SER A 14 -2.96 -22.24 -5.23
C SER A 14 -1.77 -21.42 -5.74
N ASN A 15 -1.87 -20.84 -6.94
CA ASN A 15 -0.93 -19.83 -7.42
C ASN A 15 -1.64 -18.82 -8.33
N PRO A 16 -2.44 -17.90 -7.76
CA PRO A 16 -3.27 -16.98 -8.53
C PRO A 16 -2.44 -16.03 -9.43
N ALA A 17 -1.25 -15.64 -8.98
CA ALA A 17 -0.29 -14.81 -9.72
C ALA A 17 0.21 -15.48 -11.03
N GLU A 18 0.26 -16.82 -11.06
CA GLU A 18 0.66 -17.62 -12.23
C GLU A 18 -0.54 -18.18 -13.00
N ASN A 19 -1.77 -17.85 -12.60
CA ASN A 19 -2.96 -18.36 -13.24
C ASN A 19 -3.23 -17.64 -14.56
N GLU A 20 -3.14 -18.36 -15.69
CA GLU A 20 -3.35 -17.80 -17.03
C GLU A 20 -4.67 -17.01 -17.16
N GLN A 21 -5.75 -17.47 -16.51
CA GLN A 21 -7.04 -16.80 -16.59
C GLN A 21 -7.05 -15.47 -15.80
N ILE A 22 -6.43 -15.44 -14.62
CA ILE A 22 -6.29 -14.21 -13.83
C ILE A 22 -5.43 -13.20 -14.58
N ARG A 23 -4.26 -13.64 -15.09
CA ARG A 23 -3.37 -12.80 -15.89
C ARG A 23 -4.04 -12.27 -17.15
N ALA A 24 -4.89 -13.06 -17.81
CA ALA A 24 -5.64 -12.61 -18.98
C ALA A 24 -6.62 -11.47 -18.64
N TYR A 25 -7.36 -11.58 -17.53
CA TYR A 25 -8.25 -10.48 -17.10
C TYR A 25 -7.48 -9.26 -16.60
N ALA A 26 -6.41 -9.47 -15.84
CA ALA A 26 -5.49 -8.41 -15.42
C ALA A 26 -4.91 -7.68 -16.64
N GLY A 27 -4.57 -8.39 -17.72
CA GLY A 27 -4.08 -7.80 -18.96
C GLY A 27 -5.09 -6.90 -19.66
N ILE A 28 -6.38 -7.25 -19.59
CA ILE A 28 -7.45 -6.38 -20.11
C ILE A 28 -7.52 -5.09 -19.30
N LEU A 29 -7.52 -5.18 -17.97
CA LEU A 29 -7.58 -4.01 -17.08
C LEU A 29 -6.34 -3.12 -17.23
N ALA A 30 -5.13 -3.69 -17.18
CA ALA A 30 -3.88 -2.97 -17.39
C ALA A 30 -3.84 -2.26 -18.76
N GLY A 31 -4.36 -2.91 -19.81
CA GLY A 31 -4.47 -2.30 -21.14
C GLY A 31 -5.44 -1.10 -21.16
N LEU A 32 -6.59 -1.22 -20.50
CA LEU A 32 -7.56 -0.12 -20.40
C LEU A 32 -7.02 1.05 -19.58
N GLU A 33 -6.38 0.78 -18.44
CA GLU A 33 -5.75 1.79 -17.59
C GLU A 33 -4.65 2.55 -18.34
N ARG A 34 -3.82 1.82 -19.10
CA ARG A 34 -2.78 2.42 -19.94
C ARG A 34 -3.37 3.32 -21.01
N GLU A 35 -4.36 2.83 -21.77
CA GLU A 35 -5.00 3.63 -22.82
C GLU A 35 -5.64 4.90 -22.24
N GLN A 36 -6.32 4.78 -21.10
CA GLN A 36 -6.92 5.93 -20.41
C GLN A 36 -5.84 6.96 -20.02
N ARG A 37 -4.73 6.51 -19.45
CA ARG A 37 -3.63 7.38 -19.01
C ARG A 37 -2.94 8.07 -20.19
N GLU A 38 -2.67 7.34 -21.27
CA GLU A 38 -2.09 7.91 -22.50
C GLU A 38 -3.00 8.99 -23.10
N GLN A 39 -4.32 8.77 -23.12
CA GLN A 39 -5.29 9.77 -23.59
C GLN A 39 -5.32 11.01 -22.70
N MET A 40 -5.26 10.85 -21.38
CA MET A 40 -5.22 11.96 -20.43
C MET A 40 -3.93 12.79 -20.57
N ARG A 41 -2.77 12.12 -20.69
CA ARG A 41 -1.49 12.80 -20.95
C ARG A 41 -1.56 13.61 -22.24
N GLN A 42 -2.05 13.02 -23.33
CA GLN A 42 -2.23 13.73 -24.59
C GLN A 42 -3.19 14.93 -24.46
N HIS A 43 -4.21 14.82 -23.62
CA HIS A 43 -5.14 15.91 -23.37
C HIS A 43 -4.47 17.07 -22.62
N ALA A 44 -3.71 16.79 -21.56
CA ALA A 44 -2.94 17.79 -20.82
C ALA A 44 -1.95 18.52 -21.74
N GLU A 45 -1.19 17.78 -22.55
CA GLU A 45 -0.27 18.34 -23.53
C GLU A 45 -0.98 19.28 -24.54
N HIS A 46 -2.19 18.92 -24.97
CA HIS A 46 -2.98 19.76 -25.88
C HIS A 46 -3.41 21.09 -25.24
N LEU A 47 -3.62 21.10 -23.92
CA LEU A 47 -3.95 22.29 -23.14
C LEU A 47 -2.69 23.09 -22.77
N GLY A 48 -1.50 22.57 -23.07
CA GLY A 48 -0.22 23.20 -22.75
C GLY A 48 0.21 23.02 -21.29
N VAL A 49 -0.40 22.06 -20.60
CA VAL A 49 -0.04 21.63 -19.25
C VAL A 49 0.92 20.44 -19.36
N ASP A 50 1.99 20.43 -18.56
CA ASP A 50 2.86 19.27 -18.46
C ASP A 50 2.10 18.15 -17.72
N PRO A 51 1.89 16.97 -18.32
CA PRO A 51 1.16 15.89 -17.65
C PRO A 51 1.76 15.50 -16.30
N ASP A 52 3.09 15.62 -16.13
CA ASP A 52 3.75 15.26 -14.87
C ASP A 52 3.44 16.28 -13.75
N GLU A 53 3.11 17.54 -14.08
CA GLU A 53 2.72 18.58 -13.11
C GLU A 53 1.33 18.33 -12.51
N VAL A 54 0.46 17.62 -13.23
CA VAL A 54 -0.90 17.24 -12.78
C VAL A 54 -1.00 15.77 -12.36
N GLY A 55 0.13 15.12 -12.04
CA GLY A 55 0.15 13.75 -11.52
C GLY A 55 -0.11 12.66 -12.56
N LEU A 56 -0.15 12.99 -13.85
CA LEU A 56 -0.32 12.01 -14.93
C LEU A 56 1.03 11.42 -15.37
N ALA A 57 1.80 10.77 -14.49
CA ALA A 57 3.08 10.15 -14.89
C ALA A 57 2.93 9.13 -16.04
N GLU A 58 4.02 8.67 -16.65
CA GLU A 58 3.94 7.67 -17.73
C GLU A 58 3.30 6.35 -17.21
N PRO A 59 2.39 5.70 -17.96
CA PRO A 59 1.86 4.40 -17.58
C PRO A 59 2.96 3.35 -17.39
N PRO A 60 2.83 2.48 -16.37
CA PRO A 60 3.77 1.40 -16.14
C PRO A 60 3.83 0.43 -17.33
N ASP A 61 4.87 -0.41 -17.33
CA ASP A 61 4.95 -1.52 -18.27
C ASP A 61 3.74 -2.45 -18.08
N PRO A 62 3.07 -2.89 -19.18
CA PRO A 62 1.88 -3.73 -19.08
C PRO A 62 2.10 -5.02 -18.27
N GLU A 63 3.24 -5.68 -18.39
CA GLU A 63 3.50 -6.92 -17.65
C GLU A 63 3.72 -6.67 -16.16
N VAL A 64 4.28 -5.50 -15.80
CA VAL A 64 4.39 -5.06 -14.40
C VAL A 64 3.00 -4.87 -13.82
N ARG A 65 2.14 -4.09 -14.50
CA ARG A 65 0.77 -3.86 -14.00
C ARG A 65 -0.08 -5.13 -13.94
N VAL A 66 0.12 -6.06 -14.89
CA VAL A 66 -0.52 -7.39 -14.84
C VAL A 66 -0.08 -8.19 -13.63
N ALA A 67 1.21 -8.14 -13.27
CA ALA A 67 1.73 -8.81 -12.09
C ALA A 67 1.11 -8.23 -10.81
N GLU A 68 1.11 -6.90 -10.64
CA GLU A 68 0.51 -6.21 -9.48
C GLU A 68 -0.97 -6.61 -9.29
N LEU A 69 -1.76 -6.58 -10.36
CA LEU A 69 -3.17 -6.96 -10.32
C LEU A 69 -3.36 -8.45 -10.00
N ALA A 70 -2.48 -9.32 -10.51
CA ALA A 70 -2.53 -10.75 -10.23
C ALA A 70 -2.11 -11.08 -8.79
N ASP A 71 -1.13 -10.33 -8.25
CA ASP A 71 -0.69 -10.42 -6.86
C ASP A 71 -1.79 -9.95 -5.91
N ALA A 72 -2.50 -8.87 -6.23
CA ALA A 72 -3.66 -8.41 -5.46
C ALA A 72 -4.76 -9.47 -5.37
N VAL A 73 -5.09 -10.11 -6.49
CA VAL A 73 -6.04 -11.24 -6.50
C VAL A 73 -5.50 -12.42 -5.70
N GLY A 74 -4.19 -12.68 -5.79
CA GLY A 74 -3.51 -13.73 -5.04
C GLY A 74 -3.61 -13.54 -3.54
N ALA A 75 -3.16 -12.39 -3.06
CA ALA A 75 -3.23 -11.95 -1.67
C ALA A 75 -4.66 -12.00 -1.13
N HIS A 76 -5.66 -11.58 -1.91
CA HIS A 76 -7.06 -11.65 -1.51
C HIS A 76 -7.53 -13.09 -1.28
N VAL A 77 -7.11 -14.02 -2.14
CA VAL A 77 -7.49 -15.43 -2.06
C VAL A 77 -6.85 -16.13 -0.86
N VAL A 78 -5.58 -15.83 -0.58
CA VAL A 78 -4.83 -16.47 0.53
C VAL A 78 -4.99 -15.73 1.87
N GLY A 79 -5.57 -14.53 1.85
CA GLY A 79 -5.77 -13.70 3.04
C GLY A 79 -4.50 -13.00 3.51
N ASP A 80 -3.62 -12.62 2.58
CA ASP A 80 -2.30 -12.04 2.88
C ASP A 80 -2.19 -10.60 2.35
N ALA A 81 -2.98 -9.70 2.94
CA ALA A 81 -2.95 -8.28 2.58
C ALA A 81 -1.66 -7.59 3.04
N TRP A 82 -1.01 -8.09 4.09
CA TRP A 82 0.23 -7.48 4.60
C TRP A 82 1.37 -7.62 3.61
N SER A 83 1.63 -8.83 3.08
CA SER A 83 2.65 -9.01 2.05
C SER A 83 2.35 -8.17 0.81
N LEU A 84 1.07 -8.05 0.42
CA LEU A 84 0.67 -7.18 -0.69
C LEU A 84 0.99 -5.70 -0.42
N TYR A 85 0.74 -5.21 0.80
CA TYR A 85 1.10 -3.86 1.19
C TYR A 85 2.62 -3.65 1.13
N VAL A 86 3.41 -4.56 1.71
CA VAL A 86 4.87 -4.47 1.70
C VAL A 86 5.44 -4.47 0.27
N ASP A 87 4.87 -5.27 -0.63
CA ASP A 87 5.38 -5.39 -1.99
C ASP A 87 5.01 -4.20 -2.90
N HIS A 88 3.89 -3.50 -2.64
CA HIS A 88 3.31 -2.55 -3.60
C HIS A 88 3.04 -1.14 -3.06
N LEU A 89 2.85 -0.98 -1.75
CA LEU A 89 2.38 0.29 -1.16
C LEU A 89 3.28 0.82 -0.05
N ALA A 90 4.04 -0.05 0.63
CA ALA A 90 4.87 0.37 1.75
C ALA A 90 5.88 1.45 1.35
N PRO A 91 6.10 2.45 2.22
CA PRO A 91 7.15 3.46 2.00
C PRO A 91 8.52 2.80 1.80
N ASP A 92 9.33 3.36 0.89
CA ASP A 92 10.69 2.89 0.63
C ASP A 92 11.57 2.91 1.89
N GLU A 93 11.28 3.83 2.82
CA GLU A 93 11.96 3.99 4.10
C GLU A 93 11.56 2.95 5.15
N LEU A 94 10.50 2.17 4.92
CA LEU A 94 10.03 1.19 5.90
C LEU A 94 11.05 0.05 6.07
N GLU A 95 11.68 0.02 7.23
CA GLU A 95 12.58 -1.05 7.67
C GLU A 95 11.84 -2.08 8.54
N ASN A 96 12.36 -3.30 8.60
CA ASN A 96 11.82 -4.38 9.44
C ASN A 96 10.31 -4.64 9.25
N ALA A 97 9.83 -4.61 8.00
CA ALA A 97 8.42 -4.77 7.65
C ALA A 97 7.76 -6.02 8.27
N ASP A 98 8.44 -7.16 8.34
CA ASP A 98 7.91 -8.36 9.01
C ASP A 98 7.50 -8.10 10.47
N ARG A 99 8.31 -7.31 11.19
CA ARG A 99 8.03 -6.94 12.58
C ARG A 99 7.01 -5.81 12.67
N ALA A 100 7.02 -4.89 11.71
CA ALA A 100 6.01 -3.84 11.65
C ALA A 100 4.60 -4.44 11.48
N GLY A 101 4.49 -5.55 10.75
CA GLY A 101 3.23 -6.29 10.57
C GLY A 101 2.63 -6.85 11.85
N GLU A 102 3.40 -6.96 12.96
CA GLU A 102 2.86 -7.32 14.27
C GLU A 102 1.95 -6.23 14.86
N PHE A 103 2.11 -4.98 14.39
CA PHE A 103 1.32 -3.83 14.80
C PHE A 103 0.20 -3.49 13.80
N ALA A 104 0.06 -4.28 12.73
CA ALA A 104 -0.91 -4.01 11.67
C ALA A 104 -2.36 -4.16 12.17
N GLY A 105 -3.09 -3.04 12.24
CA GLY A 105 -4.50 -3.03 12.62
C GLY A 105 -4.76 -3.38 14.09
N VAL A 106 -3.77 -3.16 14.98
CA VAL A 106 -3.96 -3.30 16.43
C VAL A 106 -4.96 -2.27 16.93
N ASP A 107 -5.69 -2.58 18.00
CA ASP A 107 -6.64 -1.63 18.56
C ASP A 107 -5.93 -0.50 19.33
N ALA A 108 -6.64 0.62 19.50
CA ALA A 108 -6.08 1.82 20.12
C ALA A 108 -5.57 1.59 21.55
N ASP A 109 -6.23 0.73 22.34
CA ASP A 109 -5.81 0.46 23.72
C ASP A 109 -4.52 -0.37 23.74
N GLU A 110 -4.40 -1.36 22.83
CA GLU A 110 -3.18 -2.14 22.64
C GLU A 110 -2.02 -1.26 22.14
N TRP A 111 -2.30 -0.34 21.21
CA TRP A 111 -1.31 0.59 20.69
C TRP A 111 -0.80 1.57 21.75
N ASP A 112 -1.71 2.17 22.53
CA ASP A 112 -1.35 3.07 23.63
C ASP A 112 -0.47 2.34 24.67
N ALA A 113 -0.81 1.09 24.99
CA ALA A 113 0.01 0.27 25.88
C ALA A 113 1.42 -0.01 25.31
N GLN A 114 1.53 -0.20 23.99
CA GLN A 114 2.83 -0.42 23.34
C GLN A 114 3.71 0.83 23.40
N ILE A 115 3.14 2.01 23.18
CA ILE A 115 3.82 3.31 23.34
C ILE A 115 4.36 3.46 24.77
N GLU A 116 3.53 3.16 25.77
CA GLU A 116 3.93 3.22 27.19
C GLU A 116 5.08 2.24 27.48
N GLU A 117 5.05 1.02 26.93
CA GLU A 117 6.11 0.03 27.12
C GLU A 117 7.46 0.49 26.54
N TRP A 118 7.45 1.02 25.31
CA TRP A 118 8.66 1.55 24.69
C TRP A 118 9.23 2.73 25.50
N ALA A 119 8.36 3.66 25.92
CA ALA A 119 8.77 4.79 26.74
C ALA A 119 9.34 4.35 28.10
N ALA A 120 8.71 3.36 28.76
CA ALA A 120 9.21 2.80 30.01
C ALA A 120 10.59 2.16 29.84
N THR A 121 10.82 1.45 28.74
CA THR A 121 12.11 0.86 28.39
C THR A 121 13.21 1.91 28.21
N PHE A 122 12.89 3.03 27.57
CA PHE A 122 13.83 4.15 27.44
C PHE A 122 14.14 4.80 28.79
N ARG A 123 13.13 5.02 29.64
CA ARG A 123 13.32 5.61 30.98
C ARG A 123 14.15 4.71 31.89
N ASP A 124 13.96 3.40 31.84
CA ASP A 124 14.76 2.46 32.63
C ASP A 124 16.25 2.50 32.23
N ARG A 125 16.53 2.67 30.93
CA ARG A 125 17.91 2.70 30.40
C ARG A 125 18.60 4.06 30.56
N ALA A 126 17.91 5.15 30.29
CA ALA A 126 18.48 6.49 30.18
C ALA A 126 18.22 7.38 31.42
N GLY A 127 17.30 6.98 32.31
CA GLY A 127 16.97 7.68 33.55
C GLY A 127 16.63 9.15 33.31
N ASP A 128 17.25 10.03 34.10
CA ASP A 128 16.98 11.47 34.09
C ASP A 128 17.25 12.16 32.75
N ALA A 129 18.06 11.56 31.86
CA ALA A 129 18.38 12.16 30.55
C ALA A 129 17.16 12.29 29.61
N VAL A 130 16.10 11.53 29.87
CA VAL A 130 14.86 11.53 29.08
C VAL A 130 13.63 11.87 29.93
N ALA A 131 13.81 12.31 31.17
CA ALA A 131 12.71 12.54 32.12
C ALA A 131 11.71 13.60 31.64
N ASP A 132 12.16 14.60 30.88
CA ASP A 132 11.32 15.67 30.35
C ASP A 132 10.62 15.31 29.03
N ARG A 133 10.86 14.11 28.46
CA ARG A 133 10.28 13.67 27.19
C ARG A 133 8.95 12.95 27.41
N SER A 134 7.99 13.20 26.53
CA SER A 134 6.71 12.48 26.54
C SER A 134 6.88 11.03 26.08
N ASP A 135 5.88 10.19 26.37
CA ASP A 135 5.87 8.80 25.89
C ASP A 135 5.92 8.74 24.36
N ARG A 136 5.14 9.61 23.69
CA ARG A 136 5.14 9.72 22.23
C ARG A 136 6.50 10.14 21.68
N ASP A 137 7.19 11.09 22.30
CA ASP A 137 8.54 11.47 21.85
C ASP A 137 9.52 10.30 21.93
N LEU A 138 9.39 9.44 22.94
CA LEU A 138 10.26 8.28 23.13
C LEU A 138 9.88 7.13 22.20
N ALA A 139 8.59 6.90 21.99
CA ALA A 139 8.08 5.96 21.00
C ALA A 139 8.50 6.36 19.57
N ASP A 140 8.45 7.65 19.23
CA ASP A 140 8.88 8.17 17.93
C ASP A 140 10.38 7.96 17.67
N VAL A 141 11.21 8.03 18.70
CA VAL A 141 12.62 7.60 18.57
C VAL A 141 12.71 6.10 18.34
N HIS A 142 11.96 5.29 19.09
CA HIS A 142 11.94 3.84 18.89
C HIS A 142 11.53 3.46 17.46
N VAL A 143 10.46 4.07 16.97
CA VAL A 143 9.88 3.78 15.66
C VAL A 143 10.85 4.18 14.56
N ARG A 144 11.43 5.39 14.59
CA ARG A 144 12.44 5.78 13.60
C ARG A 144 13.66 4.88 13.59
N GLU A 145 14.17 4.51 14.77
CA GLU A 145 15.35 3.66 14.87
C GLU A 145 15.07 2.20 14.48
N THR A 146 13.83 1.74 14.58
CA THR A 146 13.47 0.33 14.35
C THR A 146 12.84 0.12 12.97
N PHE A 147 12.07 1.07 12.47
CA PHE A 147 11.23 0.92 11.29
C PHE A 147 11.51 1.98 10.21
N GLY A 148 12.44 2.92 10.45
CA GLY A 148 12.85 3.90 9.45
C GLY A 148 11.88 5.07 9.19
N VAL A 149 10.61 4.93 9.61
CA VAL A 149 9.56 5.94 9.46
C VAL A 149 9.28 6.70 10.76
N THR A 150 8.56 7.83 10.69
CA THR A 150 8.11 8.56 11.89
C THR A 150 7.00 7.83 12.65
N LEU A 151 6.74 8.20 13.92
CA LEU A 151 5.60 7.65 14.65
C LEU A 151 4.26 7.92 13.94
N ASP A 152 4.09 9.13 13.41
CA ASP A 152 2.83 9.53 12.75
C ASP A 152 2.62 8.72 11.46
N GLU A 153 3.66 8.54 10.63
CA GLU A 153 3.59 7.67 9.44
C GLU A 153 3.35 6.20 9.81
N PHE A 154 3.98 5.71 10.88
CA PHE A 154 3.76 4.34 11.35
C PHE A 154 2.32 4.14 11.84
N GLU A 155 1.75 5.12 12.52
CA GLU A 155 0.36 5.08 12.95
C GLU A 155 -0.60 5.06 11.76
N GLU A 156 -0.40 5.96 10.80
CA GLU A 156 -1.24 6.08 9.60
C GLU A 156 -1.18 4.82 8.72
N GLU A 157 0.02 4.32 8.46
CA GLU A 157 0.23 3.25 7.47
C GLU A 157 0.10 1.84 8.07
N ILE A 158 0.43 1.67 9.35
CA ILE A 158 0.59 0.35 9.98
C ILE A 158 -0.44 0.15 11.07
N VAL A 159 -0.56 1.07 12.03
CA VAL A 159 -1.53 0.88 13.13
C VAL A 159 -2.96 0.97 12.59
N GLU A 160 -3.24 1.94 11.72
CA GLU A 160 -4.54 2.10 11.04
C GLU A 160 -4.70 1.16 9.82
N PHE A 161 -3.85 0.13 9.69
CA PHE A 161 -3.88 -0.79 8.56
C PHE A 161 -5.24 -1.49 8.40
N GLU A 162 -5.84 -1.29 7.22
CA GLU A 162 -7.09 -1.95 6.82
C GLU A 162 -6.86 -2.81 5.57
N PRO A 163 -7.00 -4.15 5.65
CA PRO A 163 -6.80 -5.03 4.49
C PRO A 163 -7.62 -4.63 3.26
N ALA A 164 -8.85 -4.15 3.48
CA ALA A 164 -9.73 -3.72 2.39
C ALA A 164 -9.18 -2.50 1.64
N ARG A 165 -8.55 -1.56 2.35
CA ARG A 165 -7.92 -0.37 1.77
C ARG A 165 -6.74 -0.77 0.90
N VAL A 166 -5.88 -1.68 1.34
CA VAL A 166 -4.75 -2.20 0.54
C VAL A 166 -5.23 -2.76 -0.81
N PHE A 167 -6.24 -3.63 -0.80
CA PHE A 167 -6.76 -4.19 -2.05
C PHE A 167 -7.38 -3.10 -2.95
N GLN A 168 -8.10 -2.15 -2.36
CA GLN A 168 -8.65 -1.03 -3.11
C GLN A 168 -7.52 -0.21 -3.73
N GLU A 169 -6.48 0.11 -2.99
CA GLU A 169 -5.41 1.01 -3.42
C GLU A 169 -4.56 0.38 -4.53
N VAL A 170 -4.19 -0.91 -4.43
CA VAL A 170 -3.48 -1.61 -5.51
C VAL A 170 -4.33 -1.69 -6.78
N VAL A 171 -5.64 -1.92 -6.67
CA VAL A 171 -6.52 -2.11 -7.84
C VAL A 171 -6.99 -0.79 -8.44
N ALA A 172 -7.42 0.16 -7.60
CA ALA A 172 -8.09 1.39 -7.99
C ALA A 172 -7.19 2.63 -7.90
N GLY A 173 -6.04 2.58 -7.23
CA GLY A 173 -5.12 3.70 -7.08
C GLY A 173 -4.84 4.45 -8.38
N PRO A 174 -4.48 3.75 -9.49
CA PRO A 174 -4.29 4.42 -10.78
C PRO A 174 -5.54 5.19 -11.27
N ILE A 175 -6.74 4.65 -11.05
CA ILE A 175 -8.01 5.29 -11.46
C ILE A 175 -8.29 6.53 -10.60
N GLU A 176 -8.01 6.45 -9.30
CA GLU A 176 -8.17 7.56 -8.36
C GLU A 176 -7.19 8.69 -8.71
N THR A 177 -5.91 8.39 -8.93
CA THR A 177 -4.91 9.36 -9.41
C THR A 177 -5.33 10.03 -10.72
N HIS A 178 -5.84 9.25 -11.67
CA HIS A 178 -6.34 9.80 -12.94
C HIS A 178 -7.56 10.73 -12.75
N THR A 179 -8.42 10.44 -11.78
CA THR A 179 -9.60 11.25 -11.47
C THR A 179 -9.21 12.58 -10.83
N GLU A 180 -8.23 12.55 -9.92
CA GLU A 180 -7.66 13.75 -9.30
C GLU A 180 -6.95 14.63 -10.32
N ALA A 181 -6.14 14.03 -11.19
CA ALA A 181 -5.46 14.73 -12.28
C ALA A 181 -6.43 15.48 -13.20
N LEU A 182 -7.58 14.89 -13.54
CA LEU A 182 -8.62 15.59 -14.30
C LEU A 182 -9.18 16.81 -13.53
N ALA A 183 -9.41 16.64 -12.23
CA ALA A 183 -9.93 17.73 -11.39
C ALA A 183 -8.91 18.87 -11.22
N ASP A 184 -7.61 18.57 -11.31
CA ASP A 184 -6.53 19.54 -11.28
C ASP A 184 -6.37 20.25 -12.62
N LEU A 185 -6.41 19.50 -13.73
CA LEU A 185 -6.41 20.04 -15.09
C LEU A 185 -7.54 21.07 -15.31
N ASP A 186 -8.73 20.77 -14.81
CA ASP A 186 -9.89 21.68 -14.86
C ASP A 186 -9.68 22.99 -14.06
N ARG A 187 -8.74 23.03 -13.11
CA ARG A 187 -8.40 24.24 -12.34
C ARG A 187 -7.29 25.07 -12.97
N GLU A 188 -6.44 24.46 -13.78
CA GLU A 188 -5.29 25.14 -14.40
C GLU A 188 -5.64 25.86 -15.72
N VAL A 189 -6.74 25.46 -16.36
CA VAL A 189 -7.24 26.01 -17.65
C VAL A 189 -8.32 27.08 -17.45
#